data_AF-A0A1R3KSU6-F1
#
_entry.id   AF-A0A1R3KSU6-F1
#
_cell.length_a   1.000
_cell.length_b   1.000
_cell.length_c   1.000
_cell.angle_alpha   90.00
_cell.angle_beta   90.00
_cell.angle_gamma   90.00
#
_symmetry.space_group_name_H-M   'P 1'
#
loop_
_entity.id
_entity.type
_entity.pdbx_description
1 polymer ?
#
loop_
_entity_poly.entity_id
_entity_poly.type
_entity_poly.pdbx_seq_one_letter_code
_entity_poly.pdbx_strand_id
1 'polypeptide(L)'
;MESGAKGCEVIVSGKLRAQRAKSMKFKDGYMISSGHPVNEYIDSAGVLGIKVKIMLDWDPKGKQGPMTPLPDLVTIHPPKEDEEIYKPVPEPTEIEVPVMAA
;
A
#
# COMPACT_ATOMS: atom_id res chain seq x y z
N MET A 1 -4.68 -15.57 -4.97
CA MET A 1 -6.01 -15.51 -4.34
C MET A 1 -6.97 -14.81 -5.30
N GLU A 2 -8.01 -15.50 -5.79
CA GLU A 2 -8.96 -14.92 -6.77
C GLU A 2 -9.81 -13.78 -6.22
N SER A 3 -10.03 -13.71 -4.91
CA SER A 3 -10.88 -12.69 -4.27
C SER A 3 -10.15 -11.41 -3.85
N GLY A 4 -8.91 -11.18 -4.30
CA GLY A 4 -8.18 -9.94 -4.01
C GLY A 4 -7.62 -9.81 -2.58
N ALA A 5 -7.57 -10.91 -1.80
CA ALA A 5 -6.89 -10.90 -0.51
C ALA A 5 -5.37 -10.94 -0.68
N LYS A 6 -4.65 -10.22 0.20
CA LYS A 6 -3.19 -10.10 0.18
C LYS A 6 -2.50 -11.37 0.72
N GLY A 7 -3.21 -12.13 1.56
CA GLY A 7 -2.77 -13.44 2.02
C GLY A 7 -3.81 -14.20 2.83
N CYS A 8 -3.55 -15.49 3.02
CA CYS A 8 -4.37 -16.42 3.78
C CYS A 8 -3.52 -17.28 4.71
N GLU A 9 -4.04 -17.56 5.90
CA GLU A 9 -3.57 -18.64 6.75
C GLU A 9 -4.74 -19.52 7.17
N VAL A 10 -4.74 -20.78 6.74
CA VAL A 10 -5.73 -21.78 7.13
C VAL A 10 -5.06 -22.82 8.01
N ILE A 11 -5.57 -22.97 9.23
CA ILE A 11 -5.12 -23.96 10.20
C ILE A 11 -6.23 -24.98 10.37
N VAL A 12 -5.97 -26.23 9.99
CA VAL A 12 -6.86 -27.37 10.20
C VAL A 12 -6.29 -28.22 11.33
N SER A 13 -6.95 -28.18 12.48
CA SER A 13 -6.57 -28.89 13.70
C SER A 13 -7.59 -29.97 14.05
N GLY A 14 -7.10 -31.12 14.50
CA GLY A 14 -7.96 -32.21 14.94
C GLY A 14 -7.30 -33.58 14.84
N LYS A 15 -8.10 -34.63 15.05
CA LYS A 15 -7.68 -36.02 14.84
C LYS A 15 -7.80 -36.34 13.35
N LEU A 16 -6.80 -35.95 12.57
CA LEU A 16 -6.86 -36.05 11.10
C LEU A 16 -6.84 -37.50 10.61
N ARG A 17 -5.71 -38.20 10.78
CA ARG A 17 -5.57 -39.62 10.40
C ARG A 17 -5.21 -40.55 11.56
N ALA A 18 -4.85 -39.99 12.73
CA ALA A 18 -4.38 -40.74 13.88
C ALA A 18 -5.16 -40.35 15.15
N GLN A 19 -5.10 -41.19 16.20
CA GLN A 19 -5.74 -40.90 17.49
C GLN A 19 -5.24 -39.60 18.15
N ARG A 20 -4.00 -39.21 17.84
CA ARG A 20 -3.41 -37.96 18.33
C ARG A 20 -3.84 -36.78 17.47
N ALA A 21 -4.22 -35.69 18.12
CA ALA A 21 -4.51 -34.45 17.41
C ALA A 21 -3.25 -33.91 16.71
N LYS A 22 -3.43 -33.49 15.45
CA LYS A 22 -2.42 -32.84 14.63
C LYS A 22 -3.01 -31.55 14.06
N SER A 23 -2.17 -30.57 13.80
CA SER A 23 -2.55 -29.34 13.14
C SER A 23 -1.77 -29.20 11.84
N MET A 24 -2.48 -28.95 10.74
CA MET A 24 -1.90 -28.61 9.44
C MET A 24 -2.11 -27.13 9.22
N LYS A 25 -1.02 -26.42 8.92
CA LYS A 25 -1.04 -24.99 8.69
C LYS A 25 -0.69 -24.75 7.23
N PHE A 26 -1.61 -24.12 6.51
CA PHE A 26 -1.45 -23.70 5.14
C PHE A 26 -1.36 -22.17 5.16
N LYS A 27 -0.27 -21.63 4.59
CA LYS A 27 -0.04 -20.20 4.47
C LYS A 27 0.22 -19.89 3.01
N ASP A 28 -0.42 -18.86 2.52
CA ASP A 28 -0.20 -18.34 1.17
C ASP A 28 -0.29 -16.81 1.18
N GLY A 29 0.58 -16.15 0.40
CA GLY A 29 0.68 -14.70 0.36
C GLY A 29 1.32 -14.05 1.60
N TYR A 30 1.03 -12.76 1.80
CA TYR A 30 1.59 -11.96 2.87
C TYR A 30 0.66 -11.94 4.10
N MET A 31 1.23 -12.16 5.29
CA MET A 31 0.46 -12.23 6.54
C MET A 31 1.21 -11.56 7.68
N ILE A 32 0.62 -10.51 8.24
CA ILE A 32 1.11 -9.84 9.44
C ILE A 32 0.70 -10.66 10.68
N SER A 33 1.58 -10.79 11.67
CA SER A 33 1.29 -11.56 12.89
C SER A 33 1.32 -10.73 14.17
N SER A 34 1.71 -9.46 14.09
CA SER A 34 1.99 -8.59 15.25
C SER A 34 1.54 -7.15 15.03
N GLY A 35 1.24 -6.45 16.13
CA GLY A 35 0.89 -5.03 16.14
C GLY A 35 -0.61 -4.75 15.99
N HIS A 36 -0.97 -3.47 16.03
CA HIS A 36 -2.35 -3.01 15.82
C HIS A 36 -2.96 -3.39 14.45
N PRO A 37 -2.17 -3.39 13.34
CA PRO A 37 -2.70 -3.78 12.02
C PRO A 37 -3.31 -5.18 11.99
N VAL A 38 -2.96 -6.08 12.91
CA VAL A 38 -3.60 -7.40 13.00
C VAL A 38 -5.10 -7.29 13.24
N ASN A 39 -5.57 -6.32 14.02
CA ASN A 39 -6.99 -6.19 14.34
C ASN A 39 -7.78 -5.52 13.20
N GLU A 40 -7.14 -4.65 12.42
CA GLU A 40 -7.77 -3.90 11.33
C GLU A 40 -7.71 -4.64 9.99
N TYR A 41 -6.60 -5.33 9.71
CA TYR A 41 -6.34 -5.97 8.41
C TYR A 41 -6.66 -7.46 8.38
N ILE A 42 -6.73 -8.14 9.53
CA ILE A 42 -6.91 -9.60 9.56
C ILE A 42 -8.31 -9.91 10.03
N ASP A 43 -9.11 -10.44 9.12
CA ASP A 43 -10.35 -11.09 9.49
C ASP A 43 -10.05 -12.55 9.86
N SER A 44 -10.52 -12.96 11.04
CA SER A 44 -10.32 -14.31 11.54
C SER A 44 -11.65 -14.96 11.84
N ALA A 45 -11.92 -16.06 11.15
CA ALA A 45 -13.13 -16.85 11.31
C ALA A 45 -12.76 -18.32 11.52
N GLY A 46 -13.55 -19.05 12.29
CA GLY A 46 -13.27 -20.45 12.53
C GLY A 46 -14.37 -21.17 13.29
N VAL A 47 -14.42 -22.49 13.07
CA VAL A 47 -15.27 -23.44 13.79
C VAL A 47 -14.39 -24.47 14.51
N LEU A 48 -14.99 -25.48 15.12
CA LEU A 48 -14.22 -26.51 15.83
C LEU A 48 -13.23 -27.21 14.87
N GLY A 49 -11.94 -26.97 15.10
CA GLY A 49 -10.86 -27.59 14.32
C GLY A 49 -10.46 -26.87 13.03
N ILE A 50 -11.07 -25.74 12.67
CA ILE A 50 -10.66 -24.95 11.51
C ILE A 50 -10.56 -23.49 11.92
N LYS A 51 -9.39 -22.88 11.72
CA LYS A 51 -9.17 -21.44 11.87
C LYS A 51 -8.67 -20.88 10.55
N VAL A 52 -9.38 -19.91 10.01
CA VAL A 52 -9.01 -19.16 8.82
C VAL A 52 -8.64 -17.74 9.24
N LYS A 53 -7.54 -17.24 8.71
CA LYS A 53 -7.14 -15.83 8.78
C LYS A 53 -6.96 -15.32 7.37
N ILE A 54 -7.61 -14.22 7.04
CA ILE A 54 -7.53 -13.57 5.74
C ILE A 54 -6.97 -12.18 5.95
N MET A 55 -5.87 -11.85 5.26
CA MET A 55 -5.34 -10.50 5.24
C MET A 55 -6.02 -9.71 4.11
N LEU A 56 -6.78 -8.69 4.49
CA LEU A 56 -7.47 -7.78 3.58
C LEU A 56 -6.45 -6.86 2.88
N ASP A 57 -6.81 -6.39 1.69
CA ASP A 57 -6.01 -5.38 0.99
C ASP A 57 -6.37 -3.97 1.48
N TRP A 58 -5.45 -3.03 1.31
CA TRP A 58 -5.72 -1.62 1.62
C TRP A 58 -6.59 -1.01 0.53
N ASP A 59 -7.77 -0.50 0.90
CA ASP A 59 -8.69 0.16 -0.02
C ASP A 59 -8.99 1.60 0.46
N PRO A 60 -8.59 2.65 -0.28
CA PRO A 60 -8.89 4.03 0.09
C PRO A 60 -10.41 4.32 0.09
N LYS A 61 -11.23 3.49 -0.56
CA LYS A 61 -12.70 3.61 -0.56
C LYS A 61 -13.37 2.86 0.59
N GLY A 62 -12.62 2.05 1.34
CA GLY A 62 -13.10 1.35 2.54
C GLY A 62 -14.19 0.30 2.28
N LYS A 63 -14.33 -0.23 1.06
CA LYS A 63 -15.39 -1.21 0.75
C LYS A 63 -14.99 -2.63 1.11
N GLN A 64 -13.73 -3.00 0.84
CA GLN A 64 -13.23 -4.37 1.03
C GLN A 64 -12.12 -4.47 2.09
N GLY A 65 -11.61 -3.35 2.58
CA GLY A 65 -10.52 -3.35 3.55
C GLY A 65 -10.40 -2.02 4.31
N PRO A 66 -9.44 -1.94 5.24
CA PRO A 66 -9.22 -0.75 6.05
C PRO A 66 -8.76 0.44 5.21
N MET A 67 -9.22 1.64 5.58
CA MET A 67 -8.83 2.90 4.91
C MET A 67 -7.42 3.36 5.29
N THR A 68 -6.97 3.01 6.50
CA THR A 68 -5.65 3.33 7.04
C THR A 68 -4.59 2.47 6.37
N PRO A 69 -3.58 3.03 5.67
CA PRO A 69 -2.50 2.23 5.10
C PRO A 69 -1.64 1.58 6.18
N LEU A 70 -0.89 0.55 5.79
CA LEU A 70 0.07 -0.07 6.70
C LEU A 70 1.11 0.98 7.15
N PRO A 71 1.51 0.97 8.43
CA PRO A 71 2.44 1.96 8.98
C PRO A 71 3.80 1.95 8.29
N ASP A 72 4.17 0.81 7.71
CA ASP A 72 5.45 0.62 7.02
C ASP A 72 5.39 1.01 5.53
N LEU A 73 4.20 1.31 4.99
CA LEU A 73 4.02 1.63 3.57
C LEU A 73 4.10 3.14 3.32
N VAL A 74 5.26 3.61 2.88
CA VAL A 74 5.48 5.02 2.50
C VAL A 74 5.28 5.20 1.00
N THR A 75 4.35 6.07 0.61
CA THR A 75 4.14 6.43 -0.80
C THR A 75 5.03 7.62 -1.16
N ILE A 76 6.02 7.42 -2.03
CA ILE A 76 6.89 8.48 -2.53
C ILE A 76 6.24 9.06 -3.79
N HIS A 77 5.78 10.30 -3.69
CA HIS A 77 5.25 11.01 -4.86
C HIS A 77 6.39 11.51 -5.74
N PRO A 78 6.28 11.38 -7.08
CA PRO A 78 7.26 11.97 -7.97
C PRO A 78 7.28 13.50 -7.79
N PRO A 79 8.45 14.14 -7.98
CA PRO A 79 8.53 15.59 -7.91
C PRO A 79 7.57 16.20 -8.93
N LYS A 80 6.88 17.27 -8.53
CA LYS A 80 6.09 18.05 -9.46
C LYS A 80 7.05 18.69 -10.46
N GLU A 81 6.73 18.64 -11.75
CA GLU A 81 7.52 19.32 -12.77
C GLU A 81 7.55 20.82 -12.44
N ASP A 82 8.75 21.36 -12.25
CA ASP A 82 8.96 22.78 -12.07
C ASP A 82 8.52 23.47 -13.36
N GLU A 83 7.43 24.24 -13.31
CA GLU A 83 7.13 25.23 -14.33
C GLU A 83 8.38 26.11 -14.43
N GLU A 84 9.06 26.05 -15.58
CA GLU A 84 10.22 26.88 -15.86
C GLU A 84 9.86 28.32 -15.49
N ILE A 85 10.46 28.82 -14.41
CA ILE A 85 10.33 30.22 -14.02
C ILE A 85 10.80 31.01 -15.24
N TYR A 86 9.86 31.60 -15.96
CA TYR A 86 10.12 32.47 -17.10
C TYR A 86 11.04 33.57 -16.59
N LYS A 87 12.33 33.45 -16.92
CA LYS A 87 13.29 34.52 -16.66
C LYS A 87 12.75 35.71 -17.43
N PRO A 88 12.43 36.85 -16.77
CA PRO A 88 12.03 38.03 -17.51
C PRO A 88 13.18 38.36 -18.46
N VAL A 89 12.89 38.34 -19.77
CA VAL A 89 13.81 38.77 -20.80
C VAL A 89 14.14 40.23 -20.49
N PRO A 90 15.41 40.62 -20.29
CA PRO A 90 15.73 42.03 -20.10
C PRO A 90 15.39 42.78 -21.39
N GLU A 91 14.53 43.80 -21.28
CA GLU A 91 14.18 44.71 -22.36
C GLU A 91 15.46 45.41 -22.88
N PRO A 92 15.69 45.46 -24.21
CA PRO A 92 16.81 46.22 -24.74
C PRO A 92 16.57 47.71 -24.53
N THR A 93 17.37 48.35 -23.68
CA THR A 93 17.43 49.81 -23.57
C THR A 93 17.89 50.40 -24.90
N GLU A 94 16.99 51.13 -25.55
CA GLU A 94 17.29 52.00 -26.68
C GLU A 94 18.33 53.03 -26.23
N ILE A 95 19.56 52.90 -26.71
CA ILE A 95 20.57 53.96 -26.61
C ILE A 95 20.64 54.59 -28.00
N GLU A 96 19.97 55.73 -28.15
CA GLU A 96 20.14 56.62 -29.30
C GLU A 96 21.62 57.03 -29.39
N VAL A 97 22.29 56.57 -30.44
CA VAL A 97 23.60 57.11 -30.82
C VAL A 97 23.33 58.36 -31.67
N PRO A 98 23.75 59.57 -31.27
CA PRO A 98 23.58 60.73 -32.13
C PRO A 98 24.53 60.58 -33.32
N VAL A 99 23.97 60.59 -34.52
CA VAL A 99 24.69 60.63 -35.79
C VAL A 99 25.55 61.91 -35.79
N MET A 100 26.86 61.75 -35.79
CA MET A 100 27.79 62.84 -36.06
C MET A 100 27.59 63.34 -37.49
N ALA A 101 27.20 64.60 -37.62
CA ALA A 101 27.12 65.32 -38.87
C ALA A 101 28.52 65.60 -39.45
N ALA A 102 28.56 65.65 -40.78
CA ALA A 102 29.69 65.92 -41.65
C ALA A 102 30.36 67.29 -41.43
#